data_AF-A0A7X6Q038-F1
#
_entry.id   AF-A0A7X6Q038-F1
#
_cell.length_a   1.000
_cell.length_b   1.000
_cell.length_c   1.000
_cell.angle_alpha   90.00
_cell.angle_beta   90.00
_cell.angle_gamma   90.00
#
_symmetry.space_group_name_H-M   'P 1'
#
loop_
_entity.id
_entity.type
_entity.pdbx_description
1 polymer ?
#
loop_
_entity_poly.entity_id
_entity_poly.type
_entity_poly.pdbx_seq_one_letter_code
_entity_poly.pdbx_strand_id
1 'polypeptide(L)'
;MIGLFGGTFDPFHMGHRAILESALAQLNLDDLIVMPVGRAPHKDRQTSFAAFRYEMAHLGSQGLGNLTVSDDEIKEPGIDYSYHTVLRIKKERPGQEVTLIAGSDVLLSIDSWYSPADLLKEASLAVALRGGDDLDLILEKAQTVQKTYATSVTLFDMPTISLSASQLRQLMEGGDPVDNLCPPRVESFLLQYKIYDFQEVSTALGPEAWQALLDLEEKTWQHQSQERRLHAASVAQYAARLALVYGEDPGLAARAGLLHDLAKGMSLDKQRALASRYLDLAGHDHESGQSSMNPQLLHGPASASLAMDLTGELVGPLSEAIAFHSTAAPFMSTLGEILFLADKIAYDRNFSRLEPIRKLALEGQIGRAMLLCLEEIFQALERKGESPSPLSLEAYEKYKSRAWPVGNML
;
A
#
# COMPACT_ATOMS: atom_id res chain seq x y z
N MET A 1 -11.58 -13.22 -26.29
CA MET A 1 -10.17 -12.94 -26.00
C MET A 1 -10.04 -12.06 -24.77
N ILE A 2 -9.14 -12.41 -23.86
CA ILE A 2 -8.79 -11.63 -22.66
C ILE A 2 -7.54 -10.81 -22.96
N GLY A 3 -7.60 -9.51 -22.71
CA GLY A 3 -6.43 -8.64 -22.71
C GLY A 3 -5.81 -8.55 -21.32
N LEU A 4 -4.51 -8.83 -21.18
CA LEU A 4 -3.77 -8.67 -19.92
C LEU A 4 -2.79 -7.51 -20.03
N PHE A 5 -3.02 -6.44 -19.28
CA PHE A 5 -2.15 -5.27 -19.22
C PHE A 5 -1.42 -5.23 -17.87
N GLY A 6 -0.19 -5.75 -17.86
CA GLY A 6 0.67 -5.77 -16.69
C GLY A 6 1.48 -4.47 -16.53
N GLY A 7 1.67 -4.04 -15.29
CA GLY A 7 2.49 -2.87 -15.00
C GLY A 7 2.70 -2.63 -13.52
N THR A 8 3.74 -1.89 -13.14
CA THR A 8 3.95 -1.56 -11.72
C THR A 8 3.01 -0.45 -11.24
N PHE A 9 2.56 0.42 -12.15
CA PHE A 9 1.64 1.53 -11.86
C PHE A 9 2.07 2.39 -10.67
N ASP A 10 3.31 2.86 -10.73
CA ASP A 10 3.94 3.65 -9.66
C ASP A 10 4.44 5.02 -10.16
N PRO A 11 3.52 5.95 -10.52
CA PRO A 11 2.06 5.81 -10.44
C PRO A 11 1.42 5.37 -11.76
N PHE A 12 0.13 5.05 -11.71
CA PHE A 12 -0.71 5.01 -12.90
C PHE A 12 -0.79 6.41 -13.53
N HIS A 13 -0.73 6.53 -14.87
CA HIS A 13 -0.61 7.82 -15.56
C HIS A 13 -1.30 7.81 -16.92
N MET A 14 -1.36 8.96 -17.61
CA MET A 14 -2.10 9.09 -18.86
C MET A 14 -1.61 8.16 -19.98
N GLY A 15 -0.31 7.87 -20.04
CA GLY A 15 0.22 6.84 -20.95
C GLY A 15 -0.40 5.46 -20.75
N HIS A 16 -0.56 5.00 -19.50
CA HIS A 16 -1.24 3.73 -19.20
C HIS A 16 -2.72 3.78 -19.60
N ARG A 17 -3.40 4.89 -19.27
CA ARG A 17 -4.81 5.09 -19.63
C ARG A 17 -5.03 5.02 -21.15
N ALA A 18 -4.18 5.68 -21.92
CA ALA A 18 -4.29 5.71 -23.38
C ALA A 18 -4.09 4.32 -24.01
N ILE A 19 -3.18 3.49 -23.47
CA ILE A 19 -3.04 2.10 -23.89
C ILE A 19 -4.35 1.33 -23.67
N LEU A 20 -4.97 1.47 -22.49
CA LEU A 20 -6.22 0.80 -22.16
C LEU A 20 -7.38 1.24 -23.05
N GLU A 21 -7.53 2.55 -23.27
CA GLU A 21 -8.56 3.13 -24.15
C GLU A 21 -8.40 2.63 -25.58
N SER A 22 -7.19 2.67 -26.12
CA SER A 22 -6.88 2.17 -27.47
C SER A 22 -7.11 0.66 -27.60
N ALA A 23 -6.70 -0.13 -26.61
CA ALA A 23 -6.88 -1.57 -26.62
C ALA A 23 -8.36 -1.96 -26.63
N LEU A 24 -9.18 -1.33 -25.77
CA LEU A 24 -10.62 -1.55 -25.72
C LEU A 24 -11.31 -1.14 -27.03
N ALA A 25 -10.83 -0.10 -27.70
CA ALA A 25 -11.41 0.38 -28.95
C ALA A 25 -11.05 -0.47 -30.18
N GLN A 26 -9.87 -1.11 -30.18
CA GLN A 26 -9.30 -1.71 -31.41
C GLN A 26 -9.19 -3.24 -31.37
N LEU A 27 -9.12 -3.87 -30.20
CA LEU A 27 -8.78 -5.29 -30.08
C LEU A 27 -9.99 -6.23 -29.91
N ASN A 28 -11.22 -5.71 -29.87
CA ASN A 28 -12.45 -6.50 -29.66
C ASN A 28 -12.32 -7.49 -28.48
N LEU A 29 -11.86 -6.99 -27.34
CA LEU A 29 -11.64 -7.80 -26.14
C LEU A 29 -12.98 -8.18 -25.51
N ASP A 30 -13.09 -9.42 -25.05
CA ASP A 30 -14.20 -9.84 -24.19
C ASP A 30 -14.04 -9.20 -22.82
N ASP A 31 -12.82 -9.24 -22.27
CA ASP A 31 -12.44 -8.64 -21.00
C ASP A 31 -11.02 -8.07 -21.09
N LEU A 32 -10.76 -6.99 -20.34
CA LEU A 32 -9.41 -6.48 -20.08
C LEU A 32 -9.08 -6.58 -18.58
N ILE A 33 -7.94 -7.18 -18.25
CA ILE A 33 -7.40 -7.28 -16.89
C ILE A 33 -6.18 -6.37 -16.77
N VAL A 34 -6.25 -5.37 -15.91
CA VAL A 34 -5.10 -4.58 -15.46
C VAL A 34 -4.46 -5.33 -14.29
N MET A 35 -3.16 -5.60 -14.39
CA MET A 35 -2.42 -6.42 -13.44
C MET A 35 -1.27 -5.62 -12.81
N PRO A 36 -1.51 -4.95 -11.67
CA PRO A 36 -0.45 -4.40 -10.84
C PRO A 36 0.52 -5.51 -10.41
N VAL A 37 1.80 -5.32 -10.73
CA VAL A 37 2.84 -6.30 -10.39
C VAL A 37 3.00 -6.41 -8.87
N GLY A 38 3.15 -7.63 -8.35
CA GLY A 38 3.61 -7.90 -6.99
C GLY A 38 5.09 -7.56 -6.82
N ARG A 39 5.94 -8.59 -6.68
CA ARG A 39 7.40 -8.44 -6.63
C ARG A 39 8.02 -8.58 -8.03
N ALA A 40 8.51 -7.47 -8.58
CA ALA A 40 9.13 -7.47 -9.90
C ALA A 40 10.57 -8.04 -9.86
N PRO A 41 10.95 -8.98 -10.74
CA PRO A 41 12.30 -9.56 -10.79
C PRO A 41 13.41 -8.59 -11.25
N HIS A 42 13.05 -7.50 -11.92
CA HIS A 42 13.97 -6.65 -12.69
C HIS A 42 13.98 -5.18 -12.25
N LYS A 43 13.64 -4.89 -10.99
CA LYS A 43 13.61 -3.51 -10.50
C LYS A 43 14.70 -3.25 -9.48
N ASP A 44 15.69 -2.48 -9.91
CA ASP A 44 16.74 -1.91 -9.06
C ASP A 44 16.23 -0.76 -8.15
N ARG A 45 14.92 -0.43 -8.19
CA ARG A 45 14.35 0.72 -7.49
C ARG A 45 13.27 0.32 -6.49
N GLN A 46 13.29 1.02 -5.35
CA GLN A 46 12.21 1.02 -4.36
C GLN A 46 10.90 1.49 -5.00
N THR A 47 9.88 0.62 -4.94
CA THR A 47 8.52 0.92 -5.38
C THR A 47 7.65 1.28 -4.18
N SER A 48 6.58 2.04 -4.42
CA SER A 48 5.56 2.30 -3.40
C SER A 48 4.87 1.00 -2.96
N PHE A 49 4.30 1.03 -1.76
CA PHE A 49 3.44 -0.04 -1.24
C PHE A 49 2.40 -0.50 -2.27
N ALA A 50 2.20 -1.81 -2.38
CA ALA A 50 1.30 -2.45 -3.33
C ALA A 50 -0.14 -1.95 -3.17
N ALA A 51 -0.57 -1.62 -1.95
CA ALA A 51 -1.89 -1.07 -1.68
C ALA A 51 -2.16 0.21 -2.48
N PHE A 52 -1.16 1.10 -2.53
CA PHE A 52 -1.25 2.35 -3.29
C PHE A 52 -1.22 2.10 -4.80
N ARG A 53 -0.34 1.20 -5.26
CA ARG A 53 -0.23 0.89 -6.70
C ARG A 53 -1.49 0.25 -7.25
N TYR A 54 -2.09 -0.68 -6.49
CA TYR A 54 -3.37 -1.27 -6.81
C TYR A 54 -4.48 -0.21 -6.88
N GLU A 55 -4.56 0.68 -5.89
CA GLU A 55 -5.57 1.73 -5.86
C GLU A 55 -5.42 2.73 -6.99
N MET A 56 -4.18 3.15 -7.31
CA MET A 56 -3.92 4.03 -8.44
C MET A 56 -4.30 3.38 -9.77
N ALA A 57 -4.05 2.07 -9.94
CA ALA A 57 -4.51 1.33 -11.12
C ALA A 57 -6.05 1.26 -11.18
N HIS A 58 -6.70 1.02 -10.05
CA HIS A 58 -8.16 1.04 -9.94
C HIS A 58 -8.74 2.41 -10.32
N LEU A 59 -8.33 3.48 -9.63
CA LEU A 59 -8.77 4.84 -9.86
C LEU A 59 -8.46 5.33 -11.29
N GLY A 60 -7.29 4.98 -11.83
CA GLY A 60 -6.86 5.40 -13.16
C GLY A 60 -7.64 4.73 -14.30
N SER A 61 -8.12 3.51 -14.06
CA SER A 61 -8.88 2.71 -15.03
C SER A 61 -10.40 2.90 -14.91
N GLN A 62 -10.88 3.64 -13.90
CA GLN A 62 -12.30 3.91 -13.75
C GLN A 62 -12.88 4.67 -14.97
N GLY A 63 -14.12 4.34 -15.30
CA GLY A 63 -14.85 4.90 -16.44
C GLY A 63 -14.44 4.31 -17.80
N LEU A 64 -13.49 3.38 -17.84
CA LEU A 64 -13.21 2.55 -19.00
C LEU A 64 -14.20 1.37 -19.05
N GLY A 65 -14.37 0.77 -20.24
CA GLY A 65 -15.39 -0.26 -20.55
C GLY A 65 -15.26 -1.57 -19.76
N ASN A 66 -15.33 -2.73 -20.43
CA ASN A 66 -15.26 -4.01 -19.75
C ASN A 66 -13.84 -4.33 -19.26
N LEU A 67 -13.49 -3.81 -18.07
CA LEU A 67 -12.15 -3.86 -17.49
C LEU A 67 -12.21 -4.19 -16.00
N THR A 68 -11.25 -5.00 -15.54
CA THR A 68 -11.04 -5.31 -14.12
C THR A 68 -9.60 -5.02 -13.71
N VAL A 69 -9.38 -4.72 -12.42
CA VAL A 69 -8.04 -4.62 -11.82
C VAL A 69 -7.85 -5.80 -10.89
N SER A 70 -6.87 -6.65 -11.20
CA SER A 70 -6.59 -7.89 -10.45
C SER A 70 -5.51 -7.66 -9.41
N ASP A 71 -5.61 -8.30 -8.25
CA ASP A 71 -4.55 -8.36 -7.24
C ASP A 71 -3.84 -9.72 -7.20
N ASP A 72 -4.01 -10.53 -8.25
CA ASP A 72 -3.43 -11.88 -8.40
C ASP A 72 -1.91 -11.87 -8.18
N GLU A 73 -1.15 -11.10 -8.97
CA GLU A 73 0.31 -11.03 -8.82
C GLU A 73 0.77 -10.43 -7.47
N ILE A 74 -0.05 -9.59 -6.81
CA ILE A 74 0.28 -9.05 -5.48
C ILE A 74 0.12 -10.13 -4.39
N LYS A 75 -0.82 -11.05 -4.57
CA LYS A 75 -1.07 -12.15 -3.62
C LYS A 75 -0.05 -13.27 -3.74
N GLU A 76 0.57 -13.42 -4.89
CA GLU A 76 1.55 -14.47 -5.13
C GLU A 76 2.86 -14.16 -4.39
N PRO A 77 3.32 -15.06 -3.50
CA PRO A 77 4.50 -14.78 -2.72
C PRO A 77 5.77 -14.71 -3.55
N GLY A 78 6.55 -13.65 -3.37
CA GLY A 78 7.84 -13.48 -4.04
C GLY A 78 7.73 -13.13 -5.52
N ILE A 79 8.79 -13.39 -6.27
CA ILE A 79 8.88 -13.02 -7.70
C ILE A 79 7.87 -13.83 -8.50
N ASP A 80 7.04 -13.13 -9.27
CA ASP A 80 6.14 -13.75 -10.24
C ASP A 80 6.48 -13.34 -11.67
N TYR A 81 6.21 -14.25 -12.60
CA TYR A 81 6.51 -14.10 -14.02
C TYR A 81 5.22 -14.15 -14.83
N SER A 82 5.12 -13.31 -15.86
CA SER A 82 3.95 -13.23 -16.74
C SER A 82 3.49 -14.59 -17.28
N TYR A 83 4.40 -15.55 -17.45
CA TYR A 83 4.07 -16.93 -17.81
C TYR A 83 3.15 -17.60 -16.80
N HIS A 84 3.46 -17.51 -15.50
CA HIS A 84 2.65 -18.09 -14.44
C HIS A 84 1.31 -17.37 -14.32
N THR A 85 1.30 -16.04 -14.45
CA THR A 85 0.06 -15.23 -14.51
C THR A 85 -0.86 -15.70 -15.64
N VAL A 86 -0.34 -15.88 -16.86
CA VAL A 86 -1.12 -16.37 -18.00
C VAL A 86 -1.68 -17.77 -17.74
N LEU A 87 -0.88 -18.68 -17.17
CA LEU A 87 -1.36 -20.03 -16.84
C LEU A 87 -2.48 -20.01 -15.79
N ARG A 88 -2.38 -19.17 -14.75
CA ARG A 88 -3.44 -19.02 -13.75
C ARG A 88 -4.72 -18.48 -14.38
N ILE A 89 -4.64 -17.44 -15.21
CA ILE A 89 -5.80 -16.88 -15.91
C ILE A 89 -6.47 -17.94 -16.81
N LYS A 90 -5.69 -18.72 -17.58
CA LYS A 90 -6.24 -19.77 -18.44
C LYS A 90 -6.89 -20.90 -17.66
N LYS A 91 -6.38 -21.21 -16.46
CA LYS A 91 -6.99 -22.19 -15.55
C LYS A 91 -8.34 -21.68 -15.02
N GLU A 92 -8.44 -20.39 -14.70
CA GLU A 92 -9.68 -19.75 -14.23
C GLU A 92 -10.71 -19.54 -15.34
N ARG A 93 -10.24 -19.33 -16.58
CA ARG A 93 -11.08 -19.07 -17.75
C ARG A 93 -10.79 -20.06 -18.90
N PRO A 94 -11.16 -21.35 -18.74
CA PRO A 94 -10.86 -22.37 -19.72
C PRO A 94 -11.41 -22.03 -21.12
N GLY A 95 -10.56 -22.21 -22.14
CA GLY A 95 -10.93 -22.00 -23.54
C GLY A 95 -10.87 -20.55 -24.02
N GLN A 96 -10.56 -19.57 -23.14
CA GLN A 96 -10.34 -18.20 -23.57
C GLN A 96 -8.88 -17.98 -23.99
N GLU A 97 -8.70 -17.32 -25.14
CA GLU A 97 -7.39 -16.84 -25.59
C GLU A 97 -6.94 -15.64 -24.76
N VAL A 98 -5.65 -15.59 -24.43
CA VAL A 98 -5.02 -14.47 -23.71
C VAL A 98 -4.11 -13.70 -24.66
N THR A 99 -4.20 -12.38 -24.64
CA THR A 99 -3.27 -11.48 -25.31
C THR A 99 -2.62 -10.55 -24.30
N LEU A 100 -1.30 -10.46 -24.31
CA LEU A 100 -0.54 -9.52 -23.49
C LEU A 100 -0.56 -8.15 -24.16
N ILE A 101 -1.18 -7.18 -23.50
CA ILE A 101 -1.21 -5.79 -23.95
C ILE A 101 0.03 -5.10 -23.38
N ALA A 102 0.81 -4.44 -24.24
CA ALA A 102 2.00 -3.72 -23.80
C ALA A 102 2.38 -2.58 -24.76
N GLY A 103 3.34 -1.76 -24.35
CA GLY A 103 4.01 -0.80 -25.24
C GLY A 103 5.07 -1.45 -26.11
N SER A 104 5.53 -0.72 -27.13
CA SER A 104 6.63 -1.08 -28.02
C SER A 104 7.92 -1.50 -27.29
N ASP A 105 8.21 -0.93 -26.13
CA ASP A 105 9.35 -1.26 -25.28
C ASP A 105 9.35 -2.72 -24.77
N VAL A 106 8.17 -3.29 -24.55
CA VAL A 106 8.02 -4.70 -24.15
C VAL A 106 8.29 -5.62 -25.34
N LEU A 107 7.82 -5.28 -26.53
CA LEU A 107 8.11 -6.07 -27.73
C LEU A 107 9.61 -6.19 -28.00
N LEU A 108 10.35 -5.09 -27.80
CA LEU A 108 11.81 -5.07 -27.98
C LEU A 108 12.56 -5.90 -26.93
N SER A 109 12.01 -6.06 -25.72
CA SER A 109 12.64 -6.78 -24.61
C SER A 109 12.07 -8.18 -24.35
N ILE A 110 11.06 -8.63 -25.12
CA ILE A 110 10.33 -9.88 -24.83
C ILE A 110 11.23 -11.13 -24.77
N ASP A 111 12.33 -11.16 -25.52
CA ASP A 111 13.26 -12.29 -25.55
C ASP A 111 14.00 -12.48 -24.20
N SER A 112 14.07 -11.43 -23.38
CA SER A 112 14.74 -11.48 -22.07
C SER A 112 13.80 -11.89 -20.93
N TRP A 113 12.51 -12.07 -21.21
CA TRP A 113 11.54 -12.47 -20.19
C TRP A 113 11.77 -13.92 -19.76
N TYR A 114 11.21 -14.31 -18.62
CA TYR A 114 11.28 -15.70 -18.16
C TYR A 114 10.48 -16.61 -19.10
N SER A 115 11.15 -17.63 -19.65
CA SER A 115 10.58 -18.65 -20.54
C SER A 115 9.72 -18.07 -21.68
N PRO A 116 10.26 -17.19 -22.54
CA PRO A 116 9.47 -16.45 -23.53
C PRO A 116 8.84 -17.39 -24.57
N ALA A 117 9.51 -18.50 -24.89
CA ALA A 117 8.98 -19.51 -25.78
C ALA A 117 7.77 -20.25 -25.22
N ASP A 118 7.69 -20.46 -23.91
CA ASP A 118 6.54 -21.11 -23.29
C ASP A 118 5.43 -20.10 -23.04
N LEU A 119 5.76 -18.88 -22.62
CA LEU A 119 4.81 -17.78 -22.52
C LEU A 119 4.07 -17.53 -23.82
N LEU A 120 4.79 -17.41 -24.94
CA LEU A 120 4.22 -17.05 -26.23
C LEU A 120 3.50 -18.20 -26.95
N LYS A 121 3.62 -19.44 -26.44
CA LYS A 121 2.68 -20.53 -26.80
C LYS A 121 1.33 -20.36 -26.10
N GLU A 122 1.33 -19.78 -24.91
CA GLU A 122 0.13 -19.67 -24.08
C GLU A 122 -0.63 -18.36 -24.29
N ALA A 123 0.05 -17.30 -24.72
CA ALA A 123 -0.51 -15.98 -25.00
C ALA A 123 0.05 -15.34 -26.29
N SER A 124 -0.77 -14.50 -26.91
CA SER A 124 -0.36 -13.60 -27.99
C SER A 124 0.11 -12.24 -27.48
N LEU A 125 0.59 -11.37 -28.37
CA LEU A 125 0.97 -9.99 -28.05
C LEU A 125 0.08 -8.99 -28.76
N ALA A 126 -0.31 -7.93 -28.06
CA ALA A 126 -0.90 -6.72 -28.60
C ALA A 126 -0.04 -5.53 -28.18
N VAL A 127 0.58 -4.85 -29.15
CA VAL A 127 1.59 -3.83 -28.93
C VAL A 127 1.07 -2.47 -29.37
N ALA A 128 1.01 -1.54 -28.41
CA ALA A 128 0.63 -0.16 -28.65
C ALA A 128 1.79 0.62 -29.29
N LEU A 129 1.54 1.21 -30.45
CA LEU A 129 2.47 2.09 -31.15
C LEU A 129 2.39 3.50 -30.57
N ARG A 130 3.43 3.93 -29.85
CA ARG A 130 3.57 5.31 -29.39
C ARG A 130 4.02 6.11 -30.61
N GLY A 131 3.36 7.22 -30.96
CA GLY A 131 3.68 7.96 -32.21
C GLY A 131 5.11 8.51 -32.36
N GLY A 132 6.04 8.23 -31.43
CA GLY A 132 7.48 8.45 -31.56
C GLY A 132 8.32 7.18 -31.75
N ASP A 133 7.70 6.01 -31.92
CA ASP A 133 8.38 4.74 -32.16
C ASP A 133 9.04 4.70 -33.55
N ASP A 134 10.16 4.01 -33.65
CA ASP A 134 10.75 3.62 -34.93
C ASP A 134 9.92 2.49 -35.55
N LEU A 135 9.00 2.84 -36.44
CA LEU A 135 8.01 1.90 -36.98
C LEU A 135 8.68 0.74 -37.74
N ASP A 136 9.77 1.00 -38.46
CA ASP A 136 10.48 -0.04 -39.22
C ASP A 136 11.09 -1.07 -38.27
N LEU A 137 11.74 -0.59 -37.20
CA LEU A 137 12.29 -1.45 -36.14
C LEU A 137 11.19 -2.28 -35.45
N ILE A 138 10.06 -1.66 -35.12
CA ILE A 138 8.94 -2.35 -34.45
C ILE A 138 8.32 -3.41 -35.36
N LEU A 139 8.11 -3.11 -36.64
CA LEU A 139 7.59 -4.07 -37.61
C LEU A 139 8.55 -5.25 -37.81
N GLU A 140 9.85 -4.99 -37.94
CA GLU A 140 10.87 -6.04 -38.06
C GLU A 140 10.89 -6.94 -36.81
N LYS A 141 10.86 -6.33 -35.61
CA LYS A 141 10.83 -7.09 -34.36
C LYS A 141 9.56 -7.92 -34.23
N ALA A 142 8.41 -7.37 -34.57
CA ALA A 142 7.13 -8.10 -34.54
C ALA A 142 7.16 -9.33 -35.44
N GLN A 143 7.62 -9.20 -36.69
CA GLN A 143 7.77 -10.33 -37.62
C GLN A 143 8.75 -11.38 -37.09
N THR A 144 9.85 -10.94 -36.48
CA THR A 144 10.84 -11.83 -35.86
C THR A 144 10.23 -12.64 -34.72
N VAL A 145 9.46 -12.00 -33.83
CA VAL A 145 8.78 -12.64 -32.70
C VAL A 145 7.71 -13.63 -33.20
N GLN A 146 6.88 -13.23 -34.18
CA GLN A 146 5.88 -14.11 -34.79
C GLN A 146 6.52 -15.38 -35.35
N LYS A 147 7.63 -15.24 -36.08
CA LYS A 147 8.33 -16.37 -36.70
C LYS A 147 9.04 -17.26 -35.68
N THR A 148 9.74 -16.66 -34.71
CA THR A 148 10.54 -17.38 -33.73
C THR A 148 9.68 -18.18 -32.76
N TYR A 149 8.57 -17.60 -32.31
CA TYR A 149 7.74 -18.19 -31.25
C TYR A 149 6.41 -18.77 -31.77
N ALA A 150 6.14 -18.68 -33.07
CA ALA A 150 4.90 -19.13 -33.69
C ALA A 150 3.64 -18.57 -32.99
N THR A 151 3.69 -17.28 -32.63
CA THR A 151 2.63 -16.55 -31.92
C THR A 151 2.09 -15.39 -32.77
N SER A 152 0.91 -14.88 -32.43
CA SER A 152 0.39 -13.66 -33.06
C SER A 152 0.90 -12.41 -32.33
N VAL A 153 1.24 -11.40 -33.12
CA VAL A 153 1.60 -10.06 -32.67
C VAL A 153 0.70 -9.08 -33.42
N THR A 154 -0.14 -8.37 -32.68
CA THR A 154 -1.05 -7.36 -33.21
C THR A 154 -0.52 -5.98 -32.84
N LEU A 155 -0.34 -5.10 -33.82
CA LEU A 155 0.01 -3.71 -33.56
C LEU A 155 -1.26 -2.87 -33.56
N PHE A 156 -1.37 -1.91 -32.65
CA PHE A 156 -2.50 -0.99 -32.59
C PHE A 156 -2.05 0.43 -32.22
N ASP A 157 -2.80 1.42 -32.67
CA ASP A 157 -2.41 2.82 -32.53
C ASP A 157 -2.80 3.38 -31.15
N MET A 158 -1.95 4.23 -30.58
CA MET A 158 -2.31 5.05 -29.43
C MET A 158 -1.90 6.51 -29.61
N PRO A 159 -2.58 7.47 -28.94
CA PRO A 159 -2.15 8.86 -28.93
C PRO A 159 -0.69 9.00 -28.49
N THR A 160 0.04 9.93 -29.11
CA THR A 160 1.42 10.23 -28.73
C THR A 160 1.45 10.84 -27.33
N ILE A 161 1.99 10.08 -26.36
CA ILE A 161 2.18 10.52 -24.98
C ILE A 161 3.64 10.29 -24.60
N SER A 162 4.39 11.39 -24.46
CA SER A 162 5.78 11.37 -23.98
C SER A 162 5.80 11.53 -22.45
N LEU A 163 5.19 10.59 -21.74
CA LEU A 163 5.14 10.60 -20.28
C LEU A 163 5.61 9.26 -19.72
N SER A 164 6.48 9.33 -18.72
CA SER A 164 6.88 8.18 -17.91
C SER A 164 6.50 8.39 -16.45
N ALA A 165 6.25 7.28 -15.75
CA ALA A 165 6.09 7.29 -14.29
C ALA A 165 7.30 7.94 -13.57
N SER A 166 8.51 7.82 -14.13
CA SER A 166 9.72 8.43 -13.55
C SER A 166 9.73 9.94 -13.58
N GLN A 167 9.27 10.55 -14.67
CA GLN A 167 9.11 12.00 -14.73
C GLN A 167 8.07 12.48 -13.73
N LEU A 168 6.94 11.78 -13.61
CA LEU A 168 5.87 12.18 -12.69
C LEU A 168 6.33 12.13 -11.22
N ARG A 169 7.08 11.08 -10.83
CA ARG A 169 7.65 11.01 -9.48
C ARG A 169 8.66 12.13 -9.22
N GLN A 170 9.55 12.42 -10.17
CA GLN A 170 10.53 13.50 -10.01
C GLN A 170 9.85 14.86 -9.79
N LEU A 171 8.75 15.14 -10.49
CA LEU A 171 7.96 16.36 -10.28
C LEU A 171 7.32 16.37 -8.88
N MET A 172 6.70 15.26 -8.46
CA MET A 172 6.08 15.15 -7.13
C MET A 172 7.09 15.30 -5.99
N GLU A 173 8.26 14.68 -6.12
CA GLU A 173 9.37 14.78 -5.16
C GLU A 173 9.94 16.22 -5.11
N GLY A 174 9.91 16.94 -6.24
CA GLY A 174 10.30 18.35 -6.34
C GLY A 174 9.24 19.34 -5.84
N GLY A 175 8.01 18.88 -5.57
CA GLY A 175 6.87 19.74 -5.26
C GLY A 175 6.31 20.50 -6.48
N ASP A 176 6.68 20.08 -7.69
CA ASP A 176 6.17 20.65 -8.93
C ASP A 176 4.74 20.15 -9.22
N PRO A 177 3.88 20.98 -9.83
CA PRO A 177 2.54 20.55 -10.24
C PRO A 177 2.58 19.40 -11.25
N VAL A 178 1.65 18.45 -11.12
CA VAL A 178 1.51 17.29 -12.01
C VAL A 178 0.20 17.30 -12.79
N ASP A 179 -0.36 18.50 -13.01
CA ASP A 179 -1.65 18.70 -13.65
C ASP A 179 -1.73 17.93 -14.98
N ASN A 180 -2.78 17.11 -15.14
CA ASN A 180 -3.07 16.33 -16.34
C ASN A 180 -2.01 15.27 -16.74
N LEU A 181 -1.04 14.95 -15.88
CA LEU A 181 -0.10 13.84 -16.13
C LEU A 181 -0.69 12.48 -15.75
N CYS A 182 -1.69 12.47 -14.87
CA CYS A 182 -2.45 11.27 -14.53
C CYS A 182 -3.95 11.58 -14.45
N PRO A 183 -4.81 10.56 -14.42
CA PRO A 183 -6.25 10.79 -14.25
C PRO A 183 -6.56 11.57 -12.96
N PRO A 184 -7.54 12.49 -12.93
CA PRO A 184 -7.77 13.39 -11.78
C PRO A 184 -7.97 12.70 -10.43
N ARG A 185 -8.55 11.49 -10.43
CA ARG A 185 -8.72 10.68 -9.21
C ARG A 185 -7.39 10.12 -8.70
N VAL A 186 -6.48 9.75 -9.60
CA VAL A 186 -5.12 9.32 -9.25
C VAL A 186 -4.33 10.50 -8.70
N GLU A 187 -4.46 11.68 -9.32
CA GLU A 187 -3.82 12.92 -8.85
C GLU A 187 -4.28 13.29 -7.43
N SER A 188 -5.60 13.30 -7.21
CA SER A 188 -6.17 13.59 -5.88
C SER A 188 -5.67 12.59 -4.82
N PHE A 189 -5.58 11.31 -5.19
CA PHE A 189 -5.08 10.26 -4.33
C PHE A 189 -3.60 10.43 -4.00
N LEU A 190 -2.76 10.75 -4.99
CA LEU A 190 -1.33 11.02 -4.81
C LEU A 190 -1.10 12.21 -3.87
N LEU A 191 -1.84 13.30 -4.05
CA LEU A 191 -1.75 14.49 -3.21
C LEU A 191 -2.23 14.23 -1.79
N GLN A 192 -3.31 13.45 -1.63
CA GLN A 192 -3.83 13.08 -0.32
C GLN A 192 -2.82 12.23 0.45
N TYR A 193 -2.38 11.09 -0.12
CA TYR A 193 -1.56 10.10 0.57
C TYR A 193 -0.06 10.43 0.61
N LYS A 194 0.38 11.47 -0.11
CA LYS A 194 1.77 11.93 -0.16
C LYS A 194 2.77 10.82 -0.49
N ILE A 195 2.39 9.90 -1.39
CA ILE A 195 3.10 8.64 -1.64
C ILE A 195 4.59 8.83 -1.96
N TYR A 196 4.95 9.94 -2.63
CA TYR A 196 6.32 10.26 -3.05
C TYR A 196 7.04 11.28 -2.16
N ASP A 197 6.40 11.77 -1.09
CA ASP A 197 7.01 12.66 -0.09
C ASP A 197 7.77 11.84 0.98
N PHE A 198 8.61 10.89 0.56
CA PHE A 198 9.21 9.90 1.48
C PHE A 198 10.71 9.72 1.34
N GLN A 199 11.39 10.67 0.70
CA GLN A 199 12.81 10.55 0.38
C GLN A 199 13.69 10.43 1.63
N GLU A 200 13.40 11.16 2.71
CA GLU A 200 14.16 11.09 3.97
C GLU A 200 14.04 9.71 4.63
N VAL A 201 12.81 9.20 4.74
CA VAL A 201 12.53 7.85 5.28
C VAL A 201 13.17 6.77 4.42
N SER A 202 13.01 6.88 3.10
CA SER A 202 13.60 5.93 2.16
C SER A 202 15.14 5.90 2.26
N THR A 203 15.77 7.07 2.38
CA THR A 203 17.22 7.20 2.56
C THR A 203 17.67 6.60 3.90
N ALA A 204 16.92 6.83 4.98
CA ALA A 204 17.24 6.30 6.30
C ALA A 204 17.12 4.77 6.38
N LEU A 205 16.15 4.17 5.67
CA LEU A 205 15.94 2.73 5.62
C LEU A 205 16.94 2.02 4.71
N GLY A 206 17.29 2.63 3.57
CA GLY A 206 18.03 1.98 2.51
C GLY A 206 17.19 0.93 1.74
N PRO A 207 17.75 0.38 0.65
CA PRO A 207 17.01 -0.49 -0.27
C PRO A 207 16.59 -1.83 0.35
N GLU A 208 17.44 -2.45 1.18
CA GLU A 208 17.17 -3.75 1.78
C GLU A 208 16.03 -3.69 2.80
N ALA A 209 16.07 -2.72 3.73
CA ALA A 209 15.00 -2.56 4.71
C ALA A 209 13.68 -2.13 4.06
N TRP A 210 13.73 -1.32 3.00
CA TRP A 210 12.53 -0.99 2.22
C TRP A 210 11.93 -2.24 1.55
N GLN A 211 12.75 -3.08 0.94
CA GLN A 211 12.27 -4.33 0.35
C GLN A 211 11.67 -5.26 1.42
N ALA A 212 12.25 -5.32 2.61
CA ALA A 212 11.69 -6.10 3.72
C ALA A 212 10.30 -5.58 4.16
N LEU A 213 10.03 -4.27 4.05
CA LEU A 213 8.71 -3.70 4.29
C LEU A 213 7.70 -4.09 3.20
N LEU A 214 8.11 -4.09 1.93
CA LEU A 214 7.26 -4.55 0.82
C LEU A 214 6.92 -6.04 0.96
N ASP A 215 7.93 -6.87 1.28
CA ASP A 215 7.76 -8.31 1.53
C ASP A 215 6.84 -8.56 2.74
N LEU A 216 6.84 -7.67 3.74
CA LEU A 216 5.92 -7.73 4.87
C LEU A 216 4.50 -7.33 4.47
N GLU A 217 4.33 -6.23 3.75
CA GLU A 217 3.03 -5.77 3.24
C GLU A 217 2.34 -6.86 2.42
N GLU A 218 3.07 -7.54 1.53
CA GLU A 218 2.60 -8.67 0.73
C GLU A 218 1.95 -9.76 1.60
N LYS A 219 2.61 -10.15 2.70
CA LYS A 219 2.08 -11.14 3.64
C LYS A 219 0.82 -10.68 4.37
N THR A 220 0.63 -9.37 4.54
CA THR A 220 -0.57 -8.81 5.17
C THR A 220 -1.78 -8.81 4.23
N TRP A 221 -1.57 -8.94 2.92
CA TRP A 221 -2.61 -8.72 1.89
C TRP A 221 -3.88 -9.54 2.15
N GLN A 222 -3.73 -10.82 2.48
CA GLN A 222 -4.86 -11.74 2.75
C GLN A 222 -5.66 -11.42 4.02
N HIS A 223 -5.12 -10.61 4.93
CA HIS A 223 -5.73 -10.34 6.24
C HIS A 223 -6.62 -9.09 6.25
N GLN A 224 -6.49 -8.22 5.24
CA GLN A 224 -7.11 -6.89 5.23
C GLN A 224 -7.91 -6.66 3.95
N SER A 225 -8.99 -5.87 4.05
CA SER A 225 -9.64 -5.30 2.87
C SER A 225 -8.77 -4.20 2.27
N GLN A 226 -9.02 -3.85 1.01
CA GLN A 226 -8.26 -2.78 0.32
C GLN A 226 -8.24 -1.45 1.11
N GLU A 227 -9.38 -1.03 1.66
CA GLU A 227 -9.46 0.16 2.53
C GLU A 227 -8.50 0.08 3.74
N ARG A 228 -8.41 -1.08 4.39
CA ARG A 228 -7.47 -1.26 5.51
C ARG A 228 -6.02 -1.34 5.07
N ARG A 229 -5.74 -1.89 3.89
CA ARG A 229 -4.37 -1.89 3.33
C ARG A 229 -3.89 -0.47 3.04
N LEU A 230 -4.76 0.37 2.47
CA LEU A 230 -4.48 1.79 2.26
C LEU A 230 -4.21 2.53 3.57
N HIS A 231 -5.04 2.26 4.58
CA HIS A 231 -4.85 2.81 5.91
C HIS A 231 -3.52 2.36 6.53
N ALA A 232 -3.23 1.05 6.54
CA ALA A 232 -2.00 0.49 7.08
C ALA A 232 -0.74 1.04 6.38
N ALA A 233 -0.76 1.17 5.05
CA ALA A 233 0.33 1.78 4.28
C ALA A 233 0.54 3.26 4.63
N SER A 234 -0.55 4.03 4.79
CA SER A 234 -0.52 5.44 5.22
C SER A 234 0.02 5.59 6.64
N VAL A 235 -0.41 4.72 7.57
CA VAL A 235 0.10 4.68 8.95
C VAL A 235 1.58 4.29 8.98
N ALA A 236 2.01 3.29 8.21
CA ALA A 236 3.41 2.88 8.13
C ALA A 236 4.30 4.03 7.66
N GLN A 237 3.89 4.73 6.60
CA GLN A 237 4.55 5.93 6.09
C GLN A 237 4.65 7.01 7.17
N TYR A 238 3.52 7.37 7.80
CA TYR A 238 3.49 8.44 8.79
C TYR A 238 4.28 8.09 10.06
N ALA A 239 4.19 6.84 10.53
CA ALA A 239 4.92 6.33 11.69
C ALA A 239 6.43 6.37 11.45
N ALA A 240 6.90 5.95 10.27
CA ALA A 240 8.32 6.03 9.91
C ALA A 240 8.83 7.48 9.90
N ARG A 241 8.02 8.42 9.41
CA ARG A 241 8.35 9.85 9.45
C ARG A 241 8.46 10.36 10.89
N LEU A 242 7.49 10.04 11.75
CA LEU A 242 7.55 10.43 13.15
C LEU A 242 8.75 9.79 13.87
N ALA A 243 9.08 8.54 13.57
CA ALA A 243 10.25 7.88 14.15
C ALA A 243 11.55 8.65 13.89
N LEU A 244 11.74 9.20 12.69
CA LEU A 244 12.89 10.08 12.41
C LEU A 244 12.91 11.34 13.28
N VAL A 245 11.74 11.95 13.52
CA VAL A 245 11.62 13.15 14.39
C VAL A 245 12.03 12.85 15.83
N TYR A 246 11.71 11.66 16.33
CA TYR A 246 11.95 11.25 17.71
C TYR A 246 13.22 10.42 17.93
N GLY A 247 14.00 10.15 16.87
CA GLY A 247 15.22 9.34 16.95
C GLY A 247 14.95 7.84 17.18
N GLU A 248 13.77 7.36 16.81
CA GLU A 248 13.38 5.94 16.85
C GLU A 248 13.69 5.26 15.50
N ASP A 249 13.67 3.91 15.48
CA ASP A 249 13.89 3.13 14.25
C ASP A 249 12.69 3.30 13.27
N PRO A 250 12.88 3.93 12.10
CA PRO A 250 11.81 4.15 11.13
C PRO A 250 11.29 2.85 10.50
N GLY A 251 12.12 1.82 10.42
CA GLY A 251 11.74 0.51 9.89
C GLY A 251 10.84 -0.22 10.87
N LEU A 252 11.20 -0.22 12.15
CA LEU A 252 10.37 -0.77 13.22
C LEU A 252 9.01 -0.06 13.30
N ALA A 253 8.98 1.27 13.19
CA ALA A 253 7.75 2.06 13.15
C ALA A 253 6.89 1.76 11.91
N ALA A 254 7.50 1.64 10.73
CA ALA A 254 6.80 1.25 9.50
C ALA A 254 6.18 -0.14 9.62
N ARG A 255 6.93 -1.13 10.14
CA ARG A 255 6.40 -2.49 10.39
C ARG A 255 5.21 -2.45 11.35
N ALA A 256 5.31 -1.68 12.43
CA ALA A 256 4.22 -1.52 13.37
C ALA A 256 2.97 -0.95 12.69
N GLY A 257 3.14 0.06 11.81
CA GLY A 257 2.05 0.63 11.01
C GLY A 257 1.40 -0.35 10.04
N LEU A 258 2.18 -1.20 9.35
CA LEU A 258 1.62 -2.21 8.44
C LEU A 258 0.81 -3.28 9.19
N LEU A 259 1.21 -3.61 10.42
CA LEU A 259 0.69 -4.76 11.17
C LEU A 259 -0.39 -4.39 12.21
N HIS A 260 -0.60 -3.09 12.51
CA HIS A 260 -1.38 -2.68 13.69
C HIS A 260 -2.84 -3.17 13.70
N ASP A 261 -3.44 -3.33 12.52
CA ASP A 261 -4.88 -3.58 12.34
C ASP A 261 -5.21 -4.95 11.71
N LEU A 262 -4.26 -5.90 11.70
CA LEU A 262 -4.40 -7.22 11.08
C LEU A 262 -5.65 -8.00 11.54
N ALA A 263 -6.00 -7.91 12.83
CA ALA A 263 -7.13 -8.63 13.40
C ALA A 263 -8.46 -7.89 13.26
N LYS A 264 -8.48 -6.64 12.76
CA LYS A 264 -9.67 -5.78 12.74
C LYS A 264 -10.85 -6.40 11.99
N GLY A 265 -10.57 -7.16 10.94
CA GLY A 265 -11.56 -7.85 10.11
C GLY A 265 -12.05 -9.19 10.66
N MET A 266 -11.47 -9.70 11.74
CA MET A 266 -11.80 -11.03 12.26
C MET A 266 -13.04 -11.01 13.15
N SER A 267 -13.68 -12.17 13.33
CA SER A 267 -14.78 -12.32 14.29
C SER A 267 -14.31 -12.03 15.71
N LEU A 268 -15.22 -11.54 16.56
CA LEU A 268 -14.89 -11.24 17.96
C LEU A 268 -14.31 -12.44 18.71
N ASP A 269 -14.77 -13.66 18.42
CA ASP A 269 -14.24 -14.86 19.08
C ASP A 269 -12.78 -15.14 18.69
N LYS A 270 -12.42 -14.92 17.41
CA LYS A 270 -11.03 -15.01 16.96
C LYS A 270 -10.18 -13.90 17.59
N GLN A 271 -10.70 -12.67 17.62
CA GLN A 271 -10.01 -11.54 18.28
C GLN A 271 -9.77 -11.84 19.76
N ARG A 272 -10.76 -12.36 20.49
CA ARG A 272 -10.61 -12.75 21.91
C ARG A 272 -9.53 -13.81 22.11
N ALA A 273 -9.54 -14.87 21.30
CA ALA A 273 -8.57 -15.95 21.42
C ALA A 273 -7.13 -15.47 21.19
N LEU A 274 -6.91 -14.66 20.14
CA LEU A 274 -5.61 -14.09 19.82
C LEU A 274 -5.17 -13.05 20.85
N ALA A 275 -6.08 -12.18 21.30
CA ALA A 275 -5.81 -11.20 22.32
C ALA A 275 -5.41 -11.85 23.65
N SER A 276 -6.11 -12.93 24.06
CA SER A 276 -5.72 -13.70 25.25
C SER A 276 -4.31 -14.23 25.09
N ARG A 277 -4.03 -14.95 24.01
CA ARG A 277 -2.69 -15.50 23.76
C ARG A 277 -1.58 -14.45 23.91
N TYR A 278 -1.77 -13.26 23.34
CA TYR A 278 -0.80 -12.18 23.47
C TYR A 278 -0.61 -11.74 24.93
N LEU A 279 -1.70 -11.47 25.64
CA LEU A 279 -1.65 -11.01 27.04
C LEU A 279 -0.97 -12.02 27.96
N ASP A 280 -1.22 -13.32 27.74
CA ASP A 280 -0.63 -14.41 28.50
C ASP A 280 0.88 -14.47 28.30
N LEU A 281 1.33 -14.34 27.04
CA LEU A 281 2.74 -14.30 26.68
C LEU A 281 3.44 -13.03 27.19
N ALA A 282 2.72 -11.91 27.25
CA ALA A 282 3.21 -10.64 27.75
C ALA A 282 3.23 -10.56 29.29
N GLY A 283 2.67 -11.55 29.99
CA GLY A 283 2.60 -11.57 31.46
C GLY A 283 1.59 -10.57 32.03
N HIS A 284 0.56 -10.20 31.27
CA HIS A 284 -0.55 -9.40 31.76
C HIS A 284 -1.62 -10.31 32.39
N ASP A 285 -2.02 -10.06 33.64
CA ASP A 285 -2.95 -10.92 34.38
C ASP A 285 -4.34 -11.05 33.70
N HIS A 286 -4.81 -12.29 33.58
CA HIS A 286 -6.08 -12.67 32.94
C HIS A 286 -7.33 -12.09 33.62
N GLU A 287 -7.31 -11.92 34.95
CA GLU A 287 -8.53 -11.67 35.74
C GLU A 287 -9.01 -10.20 35.71
N SER A 288 -8.16 -9.24 35.29
CA SER A 288 -8.51 -7.82 35.27
C SER A 288 -8.75 -7.25 33.86
N GLY A 289 -8.31 -7.94 32.80
CA GLY A 289 -8.27 -7.40 31.43
C GLY A 289 -9.29 -7.93 30.42
N GLN A 290 -9.76 -9.19 30.52
CA GLN A 290 -10.54 -9.80 29.42
C GLN A 290 -12.06 -9.68 29.57
N SER A 291 -12.59 -9.76 30.79
CA SER A 291 -14.03 -9.71 31.05
C SER A 291 -14.61 -8.28 30.95
N SER A 292 -13.75 -7.25 30.88
CA SER A 292 -14.10 -5.83 30.90
C SER A 292 -13.61 -5.04 29.68
N MET A 293 -12.76 -5.61 28.82
CA MET A 293 -12.29 -4.91 27.62
C MET A 293 -13.44 -4.72 26.63
N ASN A 294 -13.65 -3.47 26.23
CA ASN A 294 -14.57 -3.14 25.16
C ASN A 294 -14.21 -3.98 23.91
N PRO A 295 -15.16 -4.73 23.32
CA PRO A 295 -14.91 -5.55 22.14
C PRO A 295 -14.17 -4.82 21.01
N GLN A 296 -14.35 -3.49 20.91
CA GLN A 296 -13.68 -2.66 19.92
C GLN A 296 -12.16 -2.54 20.13
N LEU A 297 -11.63 -2.82 21.32
CA LEU A 297 -10.21 -2.68 21.66
C LEU A 297 -9.43 -4.01 21.54
N LEU A 298 -10.13 -5.15 21.41
CA LEU A 298 -9.50 -6.47 21.32
C LEU A 298 -8.61 -6.66 20.08
N HIS A 299 -8.90 -5.93 19.00
CA HIS A 299 -8.12 -6.04 17.76
C HIS A 299 -6.66 -5.64 17.93
N GLY A 300 -6.30 -4.75 18.89
CA GLY A 300 -4.91 -4.37 19.12
C GLY A 300 -4.06 -5.57 19.58
N PRO A 301 -4.34 -6.15 20.76
CA PRO A 301 -3.63 -7.34 21.25
C PRO A 301 -3.76 -8.55 20.31
N ALA A 302 -4.91 -8.71 19.64
CA ALA A 302 -5.08 -9.75 18.63
C ALA A 302 -4.16 -9.56 17.41
N SER A 303 -3.99 -8.32 16.94
CA SER A 303 -3.07 -7.99 15.85
C SER A 303 -1.62 -8.16 16.28
N ALA A 304 -1.30 -7.89 17.56
CA ALA A 304 0.03 -8.15 18.11
C ALA A 304 0.37 -9.66 18.09
N SER A 305 -0.58 -10.53 18.44
CA SER A 305 -0.40 -11.98 18.31
C SER A 305 -0.16 -12.42 16.86
N LEU A 306 -0.90 -11.86 15.89
CA LEU A 306 -0.72 -12.18 14.47
C LEU A 306 0.59 -11.65 13.92
N ALA A 307 0.99 -10.45 14.35
CA ALA A 307 2.25 -9.84 13.98
C ALA A 307 3.42 -10.75 14.37
N MET A 308 3.39 -11.31 15.59
CA MET A 308 4.39 -12.29 16.06
C MET A 308 4.43 -13.54 15.18
N ASP A 309 3.28 -14.06 14.74
CA ASP A 309 3.23 -15.22 13.85
C ASP A 309 3.79 -14.91 12.45
N LEU A 310 3.54 -13.71 11.93
CA LEU A 310 3.99 -13.29 10.60
C LEU A 310 5.49 -12.94 10.54
N THR A 311 6.02 -12.36 11.61
CA THR A 311 7.44 -11.94 11.67
C THR A 311 8.35 -12.99 12.29
N GLY A 312 7.80 -13.92 13.09
CA GLY A 312 8.57 -14.84 13.93
C GLY A 312 9.21 -14.16 15.15
N GLU A 313 8.88 -12.90 15.43
CA GLU A 313 9.37 -12.17 16.60
C GLU A 313 8.59 -12.58 17.88
N LEU A 314 9.28 -12.58 19.03
CA LEU A 314 8.67 -12.79 20.34
C LEU A 314 7.99 -11.50 20.84
N VAL A 315 7.38 -11.56 22.04
CA VAL A 315 6.87 -10.35 22.71
C VAL A 315 8.01 -9.35 22.87
N GLY A 316 7.77 -8.10 22.48
CA GLY A 316 8.77 -7.04 22.46
C GLY A 316 8.20 -5.71 21.96
N PRO A 317 9.07 -4.74 21.60
CA PRO A 317 8.64 -3.38 21.26
C PRO A 317 7.61 -3.30 20.12
N LEU A 318 7.77 -4.11 19.07
CA LEU A 318 6.84 -4.15 17.94
C LEU A 318 5.42 -4.57 18.38
N SER A 319 5.33 -5.71 19.06
CA SER A 319 4.05 -6.28 19.46
C SER A 319 3.39 -5.49 20.60
N GLU A 320 4.16 -4.89 21.51
CA GLU A 320 3.66 -3.94 22.52
C GLU A 320 3.03 -2.71 21.87
N ALA A 321 3.74 -2.06 20.94
CA ALA A 321 3.21 -0.88 20.23
C ALA A 321 1.87 -1.22 19.55
N ILE A 322 1.82 -2.36 18.83
CA ILE A 322 0.60 -2.84 18.17
C ILE A 322 -0.52 -3.13 19.17
N ALA A 323 -0.22 -3.76 20.30
CA ALA A 323 -1.23 -4.16 21.28
C ALA A 323 -2.03 -2.98 21.82
N PHE A 324 -1.37 -1.84 22.05
CA PHE A 324 -1.97 -0.67 22.69
C PHE A 324 -2.27 0.51 21.74
N HIS A 325 -2.04 0.35 20.43
CA HIS A 325 -2.16 1.43 19.44
C HIS A 325 -3.54 2.11 19.40
N SER A 326 -4.62 1.40 19.75
CA SER A 326 -6.00 1.92 19.66
C SER A 326 -6.52 2.48 20.98
N THR A 327 -5.96 2.05 22.11
CA THR A 327 -6.45 2.41 23.45
C THR A 327 -5.67 3.59 24.05
N ALA A 328 -4.39 3.73 23.68
CA ALA A 328 -3.37 4.39 24.49
C ALA A 328 -3.20 3.77 25.88
N ALA A 329 -2.01 3.92 26.46
CA ALA A 329 -1.72 3.49 27.82
C ALA A 329 -0.68 4.42 28.46
N PRO A 330 -0.70 4.61 29.79
CA PRO A 330 0.26 5.48 30.46
C PRO A 330 1.71 4.99 30.35
N PHE A 331 1.91 3.70 30.08
CA PHE A 331 3.23 3.07 29.99
C PHE A 331 3.76 2.90 28.56
N MET A 332 3.09 3.46 27.54
CA MET A 332 3.56 3.32 26.16
C MET A 332 5.00 3.81 25.99
N SER A 333 5.79 3.00 25.28
CA SER A 333 7.06 3.41 24.69
C SER A 333 6.86 4.52 23.65
N THR A 334 7.94 5.22 23.28
CA THR A 334 7.90 6.23 22.21
C THR A 334 7.36 5.64 20.91
N LEU A 335 7.76 4.41 20.57
CA LEU A 335 7.22 3.69 19.40
C LEU A 335 5.70 3.49 19.49
N GLY A 336 5.19 3.12 20.67
CA GLY A 336 3.76 3.04 20.92
C GLY A 336 3.08 4.39 20.72
N GLU A 337 3.61 5.47 21.30
CA GLU A 337 3.10 6.84 21.14
C GLU A 337 3.08 7.26 19.66
N ILE A 338 4.15 6.95 18.91
CA ILE A 338 4.26 7.18 17.46
C ILE A 338 3.16 6.42 16.72
N LEU A 339 2.98 5.14 16.99
CA LEU A 339 1.99 4.32 16.29
C LEU A 339 0.56 4.78 16.59
N PHE A 340 0.25 5.09 17.85
CA PHE A 340 -1.05 5.63 18.25
C PHE A 340 -1.34 6.94 17.52
N LEU A 341 -0.38 7.87 17.47
CA LEU A 341 -0.55 9.13 16.74
C LEU A 341 -0.72 8.86 15.25
N ALA A 342 0.15 8.04 14.64
CA ALA A 342 0.09 7.72 13.22
C ALA A 342 -1.26 7.10 12.83
N ASP A 343 -1.80 6.14 13.58
CA ASP A 343 -3.13 5.58 13.35
C ASP A 343 -4.21 6.69 13.30
N LYS A 344 -4.13 7.70 14.17
CA LYS A 344 -5.12 8.77 14.21
C LYS A 344 -4.88 9.86 13.17
N ILE A 345 -3.65 10.23 12.86
CA ILE A 345 -3.35 11.45 12.09
C ILE A 345 -2.65 11.21 10.76
N ALA A 346 -2.47 9.96 10.34
CA ALA A 346 -1.98 9.63 9.00
C ALA A 346 -2.82 10.28 7.88
N TYR A 347 -2.31 10.26 6.66
CA TYR A 347 -2.82 11.09 5.56
C TYR A 347 -4.26 10.80 5.11
N ASP A 348 -4.71 9.58 5.31
CA ASP A 348 -6.07 9.12 5.01
C ASP A 348 -7.12 9.60 6.02
N ARG A 349 -6.69 10.19 7.15
CA ARG A 349 -7.58 10.60 8.23
C ARG A 349 -8.12 12.02 8.04
N ASN A 350 -9.37 12.22 8.46
CA ASN A 350 -10.07 13.50 8.34
C ASN A 350 -10.94 13.77 9.59
N PHE A 351 -10.48 14.66 10.48
CA PHE A 351 -11.28 15.15 11.62
C PHE A 351 -10.82 16.56 12.06
N SER A 352 -11.59 17.19 12.96
CA SER A 352 -11.57 18.62 13.31
C SER A 352 -10.19 19.22 13.65
N ARG A 353 -9.41 18.60 14.54
CA ARG A 353 -8.12 19.17 15.03
C ARG A 353 -6.89 18.41 14.55
N LEU A 354 -7.00 17.78 13.38
CA LEU A 354 -5.95 16.97 12.80
C LEU A 354 -4.66 17.77 12.47
N GLU A 355 -4.78 18.95 11.84
CA GLU A 355 -3.60 19.78 11.51
C GLU A 355 -2.81 20.28 12.75
N PRO A 356 -3.46 20.81 13.81
CA PRO A 356 -2.76 21.09 15.06
C PRO A 356 -2.00 19.90 15.67
N ILE A 357 -2.60 18.70 15.65
CA ILE A 357 -1.95 17.49 16.20
C ILE A 357 -0.74 17.10 15.34
N ARG A 358 -0.88 17.10 14.00
CA ARG A 358 0.21 16.83 13.07
C ARG A 358 1.38 17.78 13.26
N LYS A 359 1.08 19.08 13.41
CA LYS A 359 2.10 20.11 13.66
C LYS A 359 2.89 19.81 14.94
N LEU A 360 2.20 19.57 16.06
CA LEU A 360 2.86 19.22 17.32
C LEU A 360 3.70 17.93 17.20
N ALA A 361 3.17 16.91 16.53
CA ALA A 361 3.85 15.64 16.32
C ALA A 361 5.14 15.80 15.48
N LEU A 362 5.11 16.64 14.44
CA LEU A 362 6.27 16.90 13.56
C LEU A 362 7.29 17.88 14.17
N GLU A 363 6.88 18.73 15.11
CA GLU A 363 7.77 19.64 15.86
C GLU A 363 8.46 18.99 17.07
N GLY A 364 8.38 17.65 17.20
CA GLY A 364 9.02 16.92 18.30
C GLY A 364 8.27 17.04 19.64
N GLN A 365 6.99 17.44 19.63
CA GLN A 365 6.18 17.66 20.83
C GLN A 365 5.22 16.49 21.11
N ILE A 366 5.72 15.24 21.11
CA ILE A 366 4.89 14.02 21.12
C ILE A 366 3.83 14.02 22.21
N GLY A 367 4.18 14.43 23.43
CA GLY A 367 3.23 14.36 24.52
C GLY A 367 2.15 15.45 24.46
N ARG A 368 2.40 16.62 23.83
CA ARG A 368 1.34 17.60 23.53
C ARG A 368 0.45 17.09 22.41
N ALA A 369 1.02 16.44 21.40
CA ALA A 369 0.25 15.79 20.34
C ALA A 369 -0.64 14.67 20.91
N MET A 370 -0.11 13.82 21.80
CA MET A 370 -0.87 12.78 22.51
C MET A 370 -2.02 13.37 23.32
N LEU A 371 -1.75 14.41 24.12
CA LEU A 371 -2.78 15.08 24.92
C LEU A 371 -3.93 15.60 24.04
N LEU A 372 -3.60 16.36 22.99
CA LEU A 372 -4.59 16.94 22.09
C LEU A 372 -5.36 15.85 21.31
N CYS A 373 -4.69 14.78 20.92
CA CYS A 373 -5.33 13.64 20.26
C CYS A 373 -6.31 12.91 21.17
N LEU A 374 -5.96 12.71 22.45
CA LEU A 374 -6.85 12.10 23.44
C LEU A 374 -8.08 12.98 23.71
N GLU A 375 -7.92 14.31 23.80
CA GLU A 375 -9.05 15.24 23.92
C GLU A 375 -10.05 15.10 22.77
N GLU A 376 -9.57 15.01 21.53
CA GLU A 376 -10.43 14.82 20.36
C GLU A 376 -11.16 13.48 20.39
N ILE A 377 -10.48 12.41 20.80
CA ILE A 377 -11.09 11.09 20.96
C ILE A 377 -12.18 11.13 22.02
N PHE A 378 -11.93 11.78 23.17
CA PHE A 378 -12.89 11.86 24.26
C PHE A 378 -14.13 12.67 23.86
N GLN A 379 -13.95 13.79 23.16
CA GLN A 379 -15.06 14.56 22.59
C GLN A 379 -15.85 13.76 21.55
N ALA A 380 -15.19 12.91 20.76
CA ALA A 380 -15.87 12.04 19.81
C ALA A 380 -16.67 10.91 20.51
N LEU A 381 -16.14 10.34 21.58
CA LEU A 381 -16.83 9.33 22.40
C LEU A 381 -18.04 9.94 23.13
N GLU A 382 -17.88 11.13 23.72
CA GLU A 382 -18.96 11.85 24.39
C GLU A 382 -20.13 12.13 23.44
N ARG A 383 -19.85 12.57 22.21
CA ARG A 383 -20.87 12.76 21.16
C ARG A 383 -21.62 11.48 20.78
N LYS A 384 -20.99 10.31 20.97
CA LYS A 384 -21.59 8.98 20.74
C LYS A 384 -22.26 8.40 21.99
N GLY A 385 -22.18 9.07 23.14
CA GLY A 385 -22.65 8.54 24.42
C GLY A 385 -21.79 7.39 24.97
N GLU A 386 -20.53 7.29 24.53
CA GLU A 386 -19.56 6.29 24.98
C GLU A 386 -18.59 6.90 26.00
N SER A 387 -17.99 6.05 26.84
CA SER A 387 -16.97 6.47 27.83
C SER A 387 -15.58 6.01 27.42
N PRO A 388 -14.52 6.83 27.65
CA PRO A 388 -13.14 6.40 27.47
C PRO A 388 -12.78 5.18 28.33
N SER A 389 -11.81 4.40 27.87
CA SER A 389 -11.29 3.28 28.67
C SER A 389 -10.50 3.81 29.88
N PRO A 390 -10.40 3.03 30.98
CA PRO A 390 -9.55 3.40 32.13
C PRO A 390 -8.09 3.69 31.73
N LEU A 391 -7.51 2.88 30.84
CA LEU A 391 -6.14 3.09 30.34
C LEU A 391 -5.99 4.41 29.59
N SER A 392 -6.99 4.78 28.78
CA SER A 392 -6.98 6.05 28.06
C SER A 392 -7.05 7.25 29.02
N LEU A 393 -7.85 7.14 30.09
CA LEU A 393 -7.95 8.17 31.14
C LEU A 393 -6.63 8.33 31.91
N GLU A 394 -6.00 7.22 32.29
CA GLU A 394 -4.68 7.25 32.93
C GLU A 394 -3.60 7.85 32.02
N ALA A 395 -3.62 7.49 30.74
CA ALA A 395 -2.74 8.09 29.73
C ALA A 395 -2.98 9.60 29.62
N TYR A 396 -4.24 10.04 29.56
CA TYR A 396 -4.61 11.45 29.51
C TYR A 396 -4.07 12.22 30.72
N GLU A 397 -4.26 11.72 31.94
CA GLU A 397 -3.76 12.37 33.15
C GLU A 397 -2.22 12.41 33.21
N LYS A 398 -1.52 11.38 32.70
CA LYS A 398 -0.06 11.40 32.53
C LYS A 398 0.39 12.57 31.65
N TYR A 399 -0.23 12.77 30.48
CA TYR A 399 0.19 13.86 29.58
C TYR A 399 -0.26 15.23 30.09
N LYS A 400 -1.44 15.32 30.69
CA LYS A 400 -1.95 16.57 31.27
C LYS A 400 -1.08 17.09 32.42
N SER A 401 -0.56 16.19 33.25
CA SER A 401 0.28 16.53 34.41
C SER A 401 1.73 16.90 34.07
N ARG A 402 2.17 16.71 32.81
CA ARG A 402 3.50 17.16 32.36
C ARG A 402 3.56 18.68 32.31
N ALA A 403 4.64 19.25 32.84
CA ALA A 403 4.95 20.67 32.67
C ALA A 403 5.36 20.93 31.21
N TRP A 404 4.48 21.58 30.45
CA TRP A 404 4.76 22.00 29.08
C TRP A 404 5.42 23.39 29.12
N PRO A 405 6.57 23.61 28.48
CA PRO A 405 7.10 24.96 28.30
C PRO A 405 6.01 25.86 27.71
N VAL A 406 5.74 27.00 28.33
CA VAL A 406 4.73 27.96 27.86
C VAL A 406 5.27 28.61 26.57
N GLY A 407 5.04 27.95 25.45
CA GLY A 407 5.43 28.37 24.11
C GLY A 407 4.36 27.95 23.12
N ASN A 408 3.53 28.92 22.73
CA ASN A 408 2.48 28.87 21.71
C ASN A 408 1.41 27.78 21.93
N MET A 409 0.43 28.10 22.79
CA MET A 409 -0.96 27.72 22.54
C MET A 409 -1.54 28.76 21.59
N LEU A 410 -1.68 28.39 20.32
CA LEU A 410 -2.58 29.02 19.34
C LEU A 410 -3.29 27.89 18.60
#